data_AF-A0AAD3M2K3-F1
#
_entry.id   AF-A0AAD3M2K3-F1
#
_cell.length_a   1.000
_cell.length_b   1.000
_cell.length_c   1.000
_cell.angle_alpha   90.00
_cell.angle_beta   90.00
_cell.angle_gamma   90.00
#
_symmetry.space_group_name_H-M   'P 1'
#
loop_
_entity.id
_entity.type
_entity.pdbx_description
1 polymer ?
#
loop_
_entity_poly.entity_id
_entity_poly.type
_entity_poly.pdbx_seq_one_letter_code
_entity_poly.pdbx_strand_id
1 'polypeptide(L)'
;MAGLLCGTKRKKQVSDLHEEGKNAINAPMLPIGTDIHPEDTLLEENAERIMLDPTSRENLKFKDLLKVLIDWINSELEEERIIVKDLEEDCYDGQVLQKLF
;
A
#
# COMPACT_ATOMS: atom_id res chain seq x y z
N MET A 1 47.18 -9.31 -32.88
CA MET A 1 45.91 -9.12 -33.62
C MET A 1 44.85 -8.76 -32.59
N ALA A 2 44.49 -7.48 -32.54
CA ALA A 2 43.67 -6.88 -31.49
C ALA A 2 42.16 -7.10 -31.72
N GLY A 3 41.47 -7.40 -30.61
CA GLY A 3 40.10 -7.02 -30.23
C GLY A 3 38.99 -6.95 -31.28
N LEU A 4 38.05 -7.92 -31.23
CA LEU A 4 36.71 -7.75 -31.81
C LEU A 4 35.63 -8.57 -31.10
N LEU A 5 35.37 -8.32 -29.81
CA LEU A 5 34.27 -8.98 -29.07
C LEU A 5 33.44 -8.02 -28.17
N CYS A 6 33.57 -6.69 -28.32
CA CYS A 6 32.91 -5.71 -27.43
C CYS A 6 31.85 -4.80 -28.11
N GLY A 7 31.25 -5.25 -29.23
CA GLY A 7 30.37 -4.41 -30.07
C GLY A 7 28.89 -4.82 -30.17
N THR A 8 28.54 -6.07 -29.89
CA THR A 8 27.16 -6.58 -30.11
C THR A 8 26.27 -6.45 -28.88
N LYS A 9 26.83 -6.56 -27.65
CA LYS A 9 26.05 -6.44 -26.40
C LYS A 9 25.38 -5.06 -26.24
N ARG A 10 26.09 -3.99 -26.62
CA ARG A 10 25.58 -2.61 -26.54
C ARG A 10 24.46 -2.32 -27.54
N LYS A 11 24.53 -2.91 -28.74
CA LYS A 11 23.51 -2.70 -29.78
C LYS A 11 22.17 -3.34 -29.41
N LYS A 12 22.21 -4.53 -28.80
CA LYS A 12 21.01 -5.21 -28.31
C LYS A 12 20.35 -4.43 -27.17
N GLN A 13 21.13 -4.03 -26.18
CA GLN A 13 20.65 -3.25 -25.04
C GLN A 13 20.03 -1.90 -25.46
N VAL A 14 20.61 -1.22 -26.45
CA VAL A 14 20.04 0.01 -27.01
C VAL A 14 18.73 -0.25 -27.76
N SER A 15 18.60 -1.40 -28.44
CA SER A 15 17.36 -1.80 -29.10
C SER A 15 16.26 -2.10 -28.08
N ASP A 16 16.59 -2.86 -27.03
CA ASP A 16 15.66 -3.27 -25.98
C ASP A 16 15.09 -2.03 -25.25
N LEU A 17 15.95 -1.07 -24.90
CA LEU A 17 15.53 0.21 -24.28
C LEU A 17 14.62 1.04 -25.19
N HIS A 18 14.83 0.99 -26.50
CA HIS A 18 14.03 1.76 -27.46
C HIS A 18 12.65 1.11 -27.70
N GLU A 19 12.58 -0.21 -27.58
CA GLU A 19 11.34 -0.97 -27.64
C GLU A 19 10.51 -0.78 -26.37
N GLU A 20 11.16 -0.81 -25.20
CA GLU A 20 10.55 -0.47 -23.91
C GLU A 20 9.98 0.95 -23.91
N GLY A 21 10.75 1.95 -24.39
CA GLY A 21 10.28 3.33 -24.51
C GLY A 21 9.07 3.48 -25.44
N LYS A 22 8.99 2.68 -26.52
CA LYS A 22 7.81 2.63 -27.39
C LYS A 22 6.61 2.01 -26.69
N ASN A 23 6.79 0.95 -25.92
CA ASN A 23 5.70 0.34 -25.16
C ASN A 23 5.17 1.27 -24.06
N ALA A 24 6.04 2.00 -23.35
CA ALA A 24 5.64 2.93 -22.30
C ALA A 24 4.77 4.10 -22.83
N ILE A 25 5.05 4.59 -24.04
CA ILE A 25 4.30 5.71 -24.65
C ILE A 25 2.99 5.22 -25.30
N ASN A 26 3.01 4.05 -25.94
CA ASN A 26 1.88 3.54 -26.71
C ASN A 26 0.95 2.62 -25.92
N ALA A 27 1.28 2.30 -24.66
CA ALA A 27 0.35 1.64 -23.77
C ALA A 27 -0.93 2.50 -23.71
N PRO A 28 -2.12 1.90 -23.89
CA PRO A 28 -3.36 2.62 -23.61
C PRO A 28 -3.22 3.20 -22.20
N MET A 29 -3.63 4.45 -21.98
CA MET A 29 -3.91 4.93 -20.63
C MET A 29 -5.10 4.13 -20.09
N LEU A 30 -4.84 2.87 -19.76
CA LEU A 30 -5.54 2.20 -18.69
C LEU A 30 -5.38 3.13 -17.48
N PRO A 31 -6.41 3.29 -16.64
CA PRO A 31 -6.20 3.93 -15.35
C PRO A 31 -4.93 3.31 -14.76
N ILE A 32 -4.10 4.11 -14.08
CA ILE A 32 -3.01 3.61 -13.25
C ILE A 32 -3.66 2.63 -12.28
N GLY A 33 -3.89 1.40 -12.73
CA GLY A 33 -3.91 0.22 -11.93
C GLY A 33 -2.53 0.28 -11.36
N THR A 34 -2.49 0.54 -10.06
CA THR A 34 -1.33 0.42 -9.21
C THR A 34 -0.36 -0.56 -9.88
N ASP A 35 0.90 -0.17 -10.09
CA ASP A 35 1.95 -1.11 -10.52
C ASP A 35 2.09 -2.14 -9.38
N ILE A 36 1.15 -3.08 -9.28
CA ILE A 36 1.19 -4.18 -8.35
C ILE A 36 2.07 -5.18 -9.08
N HIS A 37 3.35 -5.21 -8.70
CA HIS A 37 4.26 -6.18 -9.29
C HIS A 37 3.69 -7.58 -9.02
N PRO A 38 3.80 -8.56 -9.93
CA PRO A 38 3.25 -9.89 -9.71
C PRO A 38 3.69 -10.52 -8.37
N GLU A 39 4.88 -10.16 -7.86
CA GLU A 39 5.35 -10.56 -6.53
C GLU A 39 4.60 -9.92 -5.35
N ASP A 40 4.00 -8.74 -5.54
CA ASP A 40 3.12 -8.11 -4.54
C ASP A 40 1.71 -8.73 -4.53
N THR A 41 1.32 -9.46 -5.59
CA THR A 41 0.08 -10.25 -5.66
C THR A 41 0.24 -11.70 -5.25
N LEU A 42 1.48 -12.21 -5.20
CA LEU A 42 1.77 -13.59 -4.81
C LEU A 42 1.50 -13.76 -3.31
N LEU A 43 0.46 -14.52 -3.01
CA LEU A 43 0.13 -14.96 -1.65
C LEU A 43 0.89 -16.24 -1.34
N GLU A 44 1.34 -16.38 -0.09
CA GLU A 44 1.86 -17.65 0.40
C GLU A 44 0.80 -18.75 0.30
N GLU A 45 1.22 -20.01 0.28
CA GLU A 45 0.30 -21.14 0.24
C GLU A 45 -0.61 -21.11 1.48
N ASN A 46 -1.94 -21.03 1.26
CA ASN A 46 -3.00 -20.81 2.27
C ASN A 46 -3.15 -19.36 2.80
N ALA A 47 -2.51 -18.36 2.20
CA ALA A 47 -2.80 -16.97 2.52
C ALA A 47 -4.01 -16.45 1.72
N GLU A 48 -4.92 -15.76 2.42
CA GLU A 48 -6.07 -15.09 1.82
C GLU A 48 -5.93 -13.56 2.00
N ARG A 49 -6.28 -12.80 0.96
CA ARG A 49 -6.46 -11.34 1.05
C ARG A 49 -7.90 -10.99 0.74
N ILE A 50 -8.48 -10.15 1.58
CA ILE A 50 -9.81 -9.59 1.37
C ILE A 50 -9.64 -8.10 1.05
N MET A 51 -10.12 -7.69 -0.11
CA MET A 51 -10.24 -6.27 -0.43
C MET A 51 -11.50 -5.73 0.24
N LEU A 52 -11.31 -4.77 1.14
CA LEU A 52 -12.43 -4.07 1.75
C LEU A 52 -13.08 -3.17 0.69
N ASP A 53 -14.41 -3.20 0.61
CA ASP A 53 -15.15 -2.26 -0.21
C ASP A 53 -14.91 -0.83 0.32
N PRO A 54 -14.43 0.13 -0.50
CA PRO A 54 -14.20 1.51 -0.08
C PRO A 54 -15.43 2.16 0.58
N THR A 55 -16.65 1.78 0.16
CA THR A 55 -17.91 2.29 0.73
C THR A 55 -18.22 1.72 2.11
N SER A 56 -17.49 0.69 2.57
CA SER A 56 -17.65 0.11 3.91
C SER A 56 -17.45 1.13 5.02
N ARG A 57 -16.63 2.16 4.79
CA ARG A 57 -16.45 3.29 5.73
C ARG A 57 -17.73 4.10 5.95
N GLU A 58 -18.66 4.07 5.00
CA GLU A 58 -19.94 4.78 5.11
C GLU A 58 -20.97 4.00 5.94
N ASN A 59 -20.74 2.70 6.15
CA ASN A 59 -21.64 1.81 6.87
C ASN A 59 -21.87 2.30 8.31
N LEU A 60 -23.14 2.41 8.69
CA LEU A 60 -23.53 2.86 10.04
C LEU A 60 -22.95 1.98 11.15
N LYS A 61 -22.92 0.65 10.96
CA LYS A 61 -22.35 -0.27 11.96
C LYS A 61 -20.86 -0.06 12.16
N PHE A 62 -20.14 0.29 11.08
CA PHE A 62 -18.71 0.59 11.17
C PHE A 62 -18.48 1.90 11.94
N LYS A 63 -19.26 2.94 11.64
CA LYS A 63 -19.20 4.22 12.38
C LYS A 63 -19.56 4.07 13.85
N ASP A 64 -20.56 3.25 14.17
CA ASP A 64 -20.94 2.94 15.55
C ASP A 64 -19.80 2.20 16.27
N LEU A 65 -19.17 1.23 15.61
CA LEU A 65 -18.01 0.52 16.15
C LEU A 65 -16.84 1.48 16.42
N LEU A 66 -16.50 2.35 15.47
CA LEU A 66 -15.46 3.37 15.66
C LEU A 66 -15.75 4.22 16.89
N LYS A 67 -17.00 4.67 17.06
CA LYS A 67 -17.40 5.45 18.22
C LYS A 67 -17.22 4.68 19.54
N VAL A 68 -17.68 3.43 19.60
CA VAL A 68 -17.53 2.59 20.80
C VAL A 68 -16.05 2.39 21.15
N LEU A 69 -15.19 2.19 20.16
CA LEU A 69 -13.76 2.06 20.36
C LEU A 69 -13.12 3.35 20.86
N ILE A 70 -13.48 4.50 20.28
CA ILE A 70 -13.01 5.82 20.74
C ILE A 70 -13.44 6.06 22.19
N ASP A 71 -14.71 5.81 22.52
CA ASP A 71 -15.24 6.01 23.86
C ASP A 71 -14.56 5.09 24.88
N TRP A 72 -14.27 3.84 24.49
CA TRP A 72 -13.53 2.90 25.34
C TRP A 72 -12.09 3.37 25.59
N ILE A 73 -11.32 3.67 24.53
CA ILE A 73 -9.92 4.11 24.67
C ILE A 73 -9.83 5.39 25.50
N ASN A 74 -10.72 6.35 25.28
CA ASN A 74 -10.75 7.59 26.06
C ASN A 74 -11.06 7.34 27.54
N SER A 75 -11.88 6.34 27.86
CA SER A 75 -12.18 5.96 29.24
C SER A 75 -10.98 5.30 29.91
N GLU A 76 -10.24 4.45 29.18
CA GLU A 76 -9.04 3.80 29.70
C GLU A 76 -7.86 4.78 29.89
N LEU A 77 -7.74 5.80 29.03
CA LEU A 77 -6.61 6.75 29.04
C LEU A 77 -6.94 8.14 29.66
N GLU A 78 -8.03 8.22 30.43
CA GLU A 78 -8.48 9.47 31.03
C GLU A 78 -7.44 10.03 32.03
N GLU A 79 -6.81 9.16 32.82
CA GLU A 79 -5.81 9.54 33.84
C GLU A 79 -4.53 10.09 33.20
N GLU A 80 -4.15 9.56 32.04
CA GLU A 80 -3.02 10.01 31.23
C GLU A 80 -3.31 11.32 30.50
N ARG A 81 -4.55 11.82 30.57
CA ARG A 81 -5.03 13.02 29.87
C ARG A 81 -4.88 12.93 28.36
N ILE A 82 -5.03 11.72 27.82
CA ILE A 82 -5.00 11.46 26.38
C ILE A 82 -6.44 11.49 25.87
N ILE A 83 -6.65 12.13 24.72
CA ILE A 83 -7.96 12.20 24.07
C ILE A 83 -7.80 11.80 22.61
N VAL A 84 -8.39 10.67 22.26
CA VAL A 84 -8.53 10.16 20.90
C VAL A 84 -9.80 10.71 20.27
N LYS A 85 -9.70 11.22 19.05
CA LYS A 85 -10.80 11.75 18.23
C LYS A 85 -10.92 11.02 16.91
N ASP A 86 -9.80 10.59 16.34
CA ASP A 86 -9.74 9.84 15.09
C ASP A 86 -8.83 8.64 15.28
N LEU A 87 -9.39 7.43 15.22
CA LEU A 87 -8.62 6.20 15.42
C LEU A 87 -7.56 5.97 14.34
N GLU A 88 -7.82 6.36 13.08
CA GLU A 88 -6.88 6.12 11.98
C GLU A 88 -5.64 7.01 12.14
N GLU A 89 -5.82 8.26 12.59
CA GLU A 89 -4.73 9.24 12.77
C GLU A 89 -4.07 9.11 14.15
N ASP A 90 -4.84 9.12 15.24
CA ASP A 90 -4.30 9.20 16.60
C ASP A 90 -3.59 7.91 17.02
N CYS A 91 -3.96 6.75 16.44
CA CYS A 91 -3.30 5.48 16.70
C CYS A 91 -2.23 5.12 15.66
N TYR A 92 -1.99 5.97 14.65
CA TYR A 92 -1.15 5.65 13.49
C TYR A 92 0.30 5.33 13.86
N ASP A 93 0.89 6.12 14.75
CA ASP A 93 2.29 5.97 15.18
C ASP A 93 2.48 4.98 16.34
N GLY A 94 1.38 4.42 16.85
CA GLY A 94 1.36 3.46 17.94
C GLY A 94 1.55 4.05 19.35
N GLN A 95 1.73 5.36 19.52
CA GLN A 95 1.94 5.97 20.84
C GLN A 95 0.73 5.79 21.77
N VAL A 96 -0.48 5.97 21.24
CA VAL A 96 -1.73 5.73 21.99
C VAL A 96 -1.83 4.27 22.40
N LEU A 97 -1.54 3.35 21.48
CA LEU A 97 -1.61 1.91 21.74
C LEU A 97 -0.61 1.46 22.80
N GLN A 98 0.58 2.06 22.84
CA GLN A 98 1.60 1.80 23.87
C GLN A 98 1.13 2.19 25.28
N LYS A 99 0.16 3.09 25.42
CA LYS A 99 -0.38 3.45 26.74
C LYS A 99 -1.44 2.46 27.22
N LEU A 100 -2.05 1.71 26.31
CA LEU A 100 -3.05 0.69 26.62
C LEU A 100 -2.45 -0.66 27.04
N PHE A 101 -1.17 -0.94 26.74
CA PHE A 101 -0.49 -2.22 27.01
C PHE A 101 0.96 -2.03 27.48
#